data_AF-A0AAW2UTP0-F1
#
_entry.id   AF-A0AAW2UTP0-F1
#
_cell.length_a   1.000
_cell.length_b   1.000
_cell.length_c   1.000
_cell.angle_alpha   90.00
_cell.angle_beta   90.00
_cell.angle_gamma   90.00
#
_symmetry.space_group_name_H-M   'P 1'
#
loop_
_entity.id
_entity.type
_entity.pdbx_description
1 polymer ?
#
loop_
_entity_poly.entity_id
_entity_poly.type
_entity_poly.pdbx_seq_one_letter_code
_entity_poly.pdbx_strand_id
1 'polypeptide(L)'
;MGVGTVLFLFVVAFSGVCNGDVYKVGDSAAWTLIAHPDYNTWASSKTFRVGDTLIFQYDPRYHNVLEVSRSDFHTCNTAAPITTYATGNDSVVIRSIGHYYYVCGFVGHCKAGQKVDIRVAQSLQPATIPIPGPIQAPNEPIEPKASPIGPMAPSPSPSSGESIVLCNGLFSCIVGLVVALVWVFN
;
A
#
# COMPACT_ATOMS: atom_id res chain seq x y z
N MET A 1 28.85 1.73 30.73
CA MET A 1 27.61 2.23 30.09
C MET A 1 26.49 2.03 31.09
N GLY A 2 25.72 3.07 31.42
CA GLY A 2 24.66 2.95 32.42
C GLY A 2 23.58 1.96 31.96
N VAL A 3 22.98 1.23 32.91
CA VAL A 3 21.89 0.27 32.62
C VAL A 3 20.76 0.92 31.81
N GLY A 4 20.49 2.20 32.05
CA GLY A 4 19.53 3.00 31.26
C GLY A 4 19.94 3.23 29.80
N THR A 5 21.24 3.44 29.53
CA THR A 5 21.76 3.56 28.15
C THR A 5 21.63 2.23 27.39
N VAL A 6 21.89 1.12 28.08
CA VAL A 6 21.77 -0.23 27.49
C VAL A 6 20.29 -0.52 27.18
N LEU A 7 19.37 -0.24 28.09
CA LEU A 7 17.93 -0.45 27.88
C LEU A 7 17.38 0.42 26.74
N PHE A 8 17.79 1.69 26.64
CA PHE A 8 17.40 2.59 25.55
C PHE A 8 17.82 2.05 24.17
N LEU A 9 19.07 1.58 24.05
CA LEU A 9 19.57 1.00 22.81
C LEU A 9 18.84 -0.29 22.42
N PHE A 10 18.45 -1.12 23.40
CA PHE A 10 17.62 -2.31 23.14
C PHE A 10 16.21 -1.93 22.66
N VAL A 11 15.55 -0.92 23.23
CA VAL A 11 14.20 -0.49 22.79
C VAL A 11 14.22 0.06 21.35
N VAL A 12 15.25 0.84 20.98
CA VAL A 12 15.41 1.35 19.60
C VAL A 12 15.75 0.21 18.62
N ALA A 13 16.51 -0.81 19.05
CA ALA A 13 16.85 -1.96 18.21
C ALA A 13 15.66 -2.90 17.92
N PHE A 14 14.62 -2.89 18.76
CA PHE A 14 13.40 -3.70 18.57
C PHE A 14 12.26 -2.96 17.85
N SER A 15 12.42 -1.68 17.51
CA SER A 15 11.52 -1.00 16.57
C SER A 15 11.75 -1.54 15.16
N GLY A 16 10.98 -2.55 14.77
CA GLY A 16 10.87 -2.92 13.36
C GLY A 16 10.35 -1.75 12.55
N VAL A 17 11.12 -1.29 11.56
CA VAL A 17 10.64 -0.33 10.57
C VAL A 17 9.75 -1.08 9.59
N CYS A 18 8.46 -0.76 9.57
CA CYS A 18 7.58 -1.19 8.49
C CYS A 18 7.79 -0.23 7.32
N ASN A 19 8.59 -0.64 6.33
CA ASN A 19 8.68 0.11 5.07
C ASN A 19 7.47 -0.24 4.20
N GLY A 20 6.77 0.77 3.70
CA GLY A 20 5.70 0.65 2.70
C GLY A 20 5.95 1.60 1.54
N ASP A 21 5.58 1.18 0.34
CA ASP A 21 5.71 2.02 -0.85
C ASP A 21 4.65 3.14 -0.85
N VAL A 22 4.97 4.26 -1.49
CA VAL A 22 4.05 5.41 -1.60
C VAL A 22 3.60 5.56 -3.05
N TYR A 23 2.29 5.56 -3.26
CA TYR A 23 1.66 5.67 -4.57
C TYR A 23 0.84 6.95 -4.66
N LYS A 24 1.22 7.84 -5.58
CA LYS A 24 0.37 8.98 -5.96
C LYS A 24 -0.69 8.48 -6.93
N VAL A 25 -1.96 8.54 -6.54
CA VAL A 25 -3.06 8.03 -7.36
C VAL A 25 -3.16 8.82 -8.65
N GLY A 26 -3.01 8.16 -9.79
CA GLY A 26 -2.95 8.80 -11.12
C GLY A 26 -1.56 9.34 -11.50
N ASP A 27 -0.52 9.06 -10.72
CA ASP A 27 0.86 9.52 -10.93
C ASP A 27 0.91 11.05 -11.15
N SER A 28 1.33 11.52 -12.33
CA SER A 28 1.41 12.95 -12.66
C SER A 28 0.05 13.59 -12.95
N ALA A 29 -0.96 12.81 -13.32
CA ALA A 29 -2.32 13.30 -13.55
C ALA A 29 -3.05 13.58 -12.22
N ALA A 30 -2.61 12.96 -11.13
CA ALA A 30 -3.23 13.05 -9.81
C ALA A 30 -4.71 12.60 -9.81
N TRP A 31 -5.48 13.02 -8.82
CA TRP A 31 -6.91 12.70 -8.69
C TRP A 31 -7.79 13.75 -9.37
N THR A 32 -8.16 13.52 -10.62
CA THR A 32 -8.84 14.50 -11.48
C THR A 32 -9.72 13.83 -12.55
N LEU A 33 -10.50 14.65 -13.25
CA LEU A 33 -11.15 14.30 -14.51
C LEU A 33 -10.48 14.94 -15.73
N ILE A 34 -9.56 15.89 -15.53
CA ILE A 34 -8.86 16.58 -16.60
C ILE A 34 -8.00 15.55 -17.35
N ALA A 35 -8.07 15.57 -18.68
CA ALA A 35 -7.40 14.61 -19.56
C ALA A 35 -7.83 13.14 -19.39
N HIS A 36 -8.90 12.87 -18.64
CA HIS A 36 -9.52 11.54 -18.47
C HIS A 36 -8.51 10.43 -18.13
N PRO A 37 -7.80 10.53 -16.99
CA PRO A 37 -6.85 9.50 -16.58
C PRO A 37 -7.56 8.15 -16.39
N ASP A 38 -6.94 7.09 -16.89
CA ASP A 38 -7.43 5.72 -16.69
C ASP A 38 -6.87 5.15 -15.38
N TYR A 39 -7.64 5.31 -14.30
CA TYR A 39 -7.28 4.78 -12.99
C TYR A 39 -7.29 3.25 -12.92
N ASN A 40 -8.02 2.56 -13.80
CA ASN A 40 -8.01 1.10 -13.83
C ASN A 40 -6.66 0.60 -14.37
N THR A 41 -6.24 1.15 -15.50
CA THR A 41 -4.92 0.87 -16.08
C THR A 41 -3.81 1.27 -15.11
N TRP A 42 -3.91 2.47 -14.50
CA TRP A 42 -2.95 2.90 -13.46
C TRP A 42 -2.86 1.89 -12.32
N ALA A 43 -3.98 1.47 -11.72
CA ALA A 43 -3.97 0.53 -10.59
C ALA A 43 -3.42 -0.85 -10.98
N SER A 44 -3.78 -1.35 -12.17
CA SER A 44 -3.28 -2.63 -12.69
C SER A 44 -1.78 -2.66 -12.95
N SER A 45 -1.15 -1.49 -13.12
CA SER A 45 0.30 -1.37 -13.36
C SER A 45 1.14 -1.44 -12.07
N LYS A 46 0.49 -1.45 -10.89
CA LYS A 46 1.17 -1.41 -9.57
C LYS A 46 0.96 -2.73 -8.81
N THR A 47 1.83 -2.98 -7.83
CA THR A 47 1.70 -4.09 -6.88
C THR A 47 1.58 -3.54 -5.47
N PHE A 48 0.37 -3.45 -4.96
CA PHE A 48 0.10 -2.94 -3.62
C PHE A 48 0.30 -4.01 -2.54
N ARG A 49 0.87 -3.60 -1.41
CA ARG A 49 1.15 -4.42 -0.22
C ARG A 49 0.54 -3.78 1.02
N VAL A 50 0.35 -4.59 2.05
CA VAL A 50 0.01 -4.08 3.39
C VAL A 50 1.18 -3.25 3.91
N GLY A 51 0.89 -2.04 4.40
CA GLY A 51 1.87 -1.05 4.82
C GLY A 51 2.07 0.08 3.81
N ASP A 52 1.73 -0.13 2.54
CA ASP A 52 1.84 0.90 1.50
C ASP A 52 0.87 2.06 1.76
N THR A 53 1.19 3.23 1.20
CA THR A 53 0.39 4.44 1.32
C THR A 53 -0.08 4.94 -0.04
N LEU A 54 -1.38 5.24 -0.14
CA LEU A 54 -1.98 5.94 -1.27
C LEU A 54 -2.04 7.43 -0.96
N ILE A 55 -1.58 8.27 -1.87
CA ILE A 55 -1.72 9.72 -1.79
C ILE A 55 -2.68 10.20 -2.88
N PHE A 56 -3.78 10.82 -2.45
CA PHE A 56 -4.75 11.46 -3.32
C PHE A 56 -4.50 12.97 -3.32
N GLN A 57 -4.02 13.50 -4.44
CA GLN A 57 -3.78 14.93 -4.64
C GLN A 57 -4.84 15.52 -5.57
N TYR A 58 -5.50 16.59 -5.13
CA TYR A 58 -6.57 17.25 -5.87
C TYR A 58 -6.89 18.63 -5.29
N ASP A 59 -7.64 19.45 -6.03
CA ASP A 59 -8.22 20.67 -5.48
C ASP A 59 -9.51 20.32 -4.70
N PRO A 60 -9.55 20.53 -3.37
CA PRO A 60 -10.68 20.12 -2.54
C PRO A 60 -11.97 20.89 -2.82
N ARG A 61 -11.91 21.95 -3.63
CA ARG A 61 -13.11 22.67 -4.11
C ARG A 61 -13.88 21.89 -5.18
N TYR A 62 -13.20 20.97 -5.89
CA TYR A 62 -13.75 20.27 -7.04
C TYR A 62 -13.80 18.75 -6.87
N HIS A 63 -13.03 18.21 -5.93
CA HIS A 63 -12.97 16.77 -5.70
C HIS A 63 -12.92 16.45 -4.21
N ASN A 64 -13.24 15.20 -3.90
CA ASN A 64 -12.98 14.55 -2.63
C ASN A 64 -12.68 13.07 -2.90
N VAL A 65 -12.42 12.31 -1.85
CA VAL A 65 -12.21 10.86 -1.93
C VAL A 65 -13.13 10.17 -0.95
N LEU A 66 -13.96 9.28 -1.46
CA LEU A 66 -14.86 8.44 -0.68
C LEU A 66 -14.41 6.99 -0.78
N GLU A 67 -14.12 6.36 0.34
CA GLU A 67 -14.02 4.91 0.42
C GLU A 67 -15.43 4.32 0.46
N VAL A 68 -15.71 3.33 -0.38
CA VAL A 68 -17.05 2.78 -0.57
C VAL A 68 -17.04 1.26 -0.65
N SER A 69 -18.22 0.65 -0.54
CA SER A 69 -18.39 -0.78 -0.80
C SER A 69 -18.18 -1.12 -2.29
N ARG A 70 -17.97 -2.40 -2.61
CA ARG A 70 -17.87 -2.86 -4.01
C ARG A 70 -19.11 -2.53 -4.83
N SER A 71 -20.31 -2.68 -4.24
CA SER A 71 -21.57 -2.36 -4.93
C SER A 71 -21.66 -0.87 -5.20
N ASP A 72 -21.38 -0.05 -4.21
CA ASP A 72 -21.46 1.41 -4.32
C ASP A 72 -20.41 1.98 -5.28
N PHE A 73 -19.23 1.37 -5.33
CA PHE A 73 -18.23 1.64 -6.35
C PHE A 73 -18.80 1.42 -7.75
N HIS A 74 -19.39 0.24 -8.00
CA HIS A 74 -19.91 -0.11 -9.32
C HIS A 74 -21.07 0.81 -9.75
N THR A 75 -21.99 1.13 -8.84
CA THR A 75 -23.15 1.98 -9.11
C THR A 75 -22.87 3.48 -8.98
N CYS A 76 -21.68 3.86 -8.52
CA CYS A 76 -21.34 5.22 -8.12
C CYS A 76 -22.33 5.81 -7.09
N ASN A 77 -22.73 4.98 -6.11
CA ASN A 77 -23.52 5.45 -4.98
C ASN A 77 -22.60 6.07 -3.93
N THR A 78 -22.81 7.34 -3.63
CA THR A 78 -21.95 8.13 -2.74
C THR A 78 -22.67 8.55 -1.45
N ALA A 79 -23.87 8.02 -1.21
CA ALA A 79 -24.74 8.45 -0.12
C ALA A 79 -24.26 8.01 1.27
N ALA A 80 -23.58 6.85 1.37
CA ALA A 80 -23.13 6.27 2.62
C ALA A 80 -21.68 5.74 2.47
N PRO A 81 -20.68 6.62 2.36
CA PRO A 81 -19.28 6.20 2.29
C PRO A 81 -18.84 5.56 3.60
N ILE A 82 -17.88 4.63 3.51
CA ILE A 82 -17.18 4.04 4.66
C ILE A 82 -16.32 5.11 5.32
N THR A 83 -15.54 5.83 4.50
CA THR A 83 -14.66 6.90 4.93
C THR A 83 -14.70 8.04 3.92
N THR A 84 -14.59 9.28 4.40
CA THR A 84 -14.50 10.49 3.56
C THR A 84 -13.19 11.22 3.82
N TYR A 85 -12.49 11.55 2.76
CA TYR A 85 -11.31 12.41 2.77
C TYR A 85 -11.55 13.62 1.88
N ALA A 86 -11.15 14.80 2.36
CA ALA A 86 -11.53 16.08 1.75
C ALA A 86 -10.44 17.18 1.91
N THR A 87 -9.18 16.81 2.16
CA THR A 87 -8.12 17.81 2.41
C THR A 87 -7.45 18.31 1.14
N GLY A 88 -7.54 17.56 0.03
CA GLY A 88 -6.82 17.83 -1.22
C GLY A 88 -5.42 17.20 -1.30
N ASN A 89 -4.92 16.63 -0.20
CA ASN A 89 -3.68 15.85 -0.16
C ASN A 89 -3.80 14.73 0.90
N ASP A 90 -4.74 13.82 0.66
CA ASP A 90 -5.08 12.78 1.63
C ASP A 90 -4.12 11.59 1.52
N SER A 91 -3.70 11.07 2.68
CA SER A 91 -2.83 9.89 2.77
C SER A 91 -3.60 8.72 3.39
N VAL A 92 -3.63 7.57 2.71
CA VAL A 92 -4.35 6.38 3.14
C VAL A 92 -3.39 5.19 3.21
N VAL A 93 -3.16 4.67 4.42
CA VAL A 93 -2.32 3.49 4.64
C VAL A 93 -3.15 2.22 4.42
N ILE A 94 -2.63 1.31 3.61
CA ILE A 94 -3.21 -0.01 3.35
C ILE A 94 -2.94 -0.91 4.55
N ARG A 95 -3.99 -1.27 5.30
CA ARG A 95 -3.85 -2.01 6.57
C ARG A 95 -4.10 -3.51 6.48
N SER A 96 -4.72 -3.96 5.39
CA SER A 96 -5.09 -5.37 5.22
C SER A 96 -5.13 -5.78 3.75
N ILE A 97 -5.10 -7.09 3.52
CA ILE A 97 -5.31 -7.67 2.19
C ILE A 97 -6.77 -7.47 1.73
N GLY A 98 -6.99 -7.41 0.42
CA GLY A 98 -8.33 -7.29 -0.14
C GLY A 98 -8.44 -6.17 -1.16
N HIS A 99 -9.68 -5.74 -1.40
CA HIS A 99 -9.99 -4.63 -2.29
C HIS A 99 -10.39 -3.39 -1.51
N TYR A 100 -9.88 -2.24 -1.93
CA TYR A 100 -10.29 -0.93 -1.45
C TYR A 100 -10.82 -0.13 -2.62
N TYR A 101 -12.04 0.38 -2.50
CA TYR A 101 -12.71 1.09 -3.57
C TYR A 101 -12.85 2.55 -3.22
N TYR A 102 -12.26 3.41 -4.06
CA TYR A 102 -12.32 4.86 -3.87
C TYR A 102 -13.02 5.52 -5.05
N VAL A 103 -13.87 6.50 -4.76
CA VAL A 103 -14.63 7.28 -5.75
C VAL A 103 -14.62 8.76 -5.40
N CYS A 104 -14.79 9.63 -6.39
CA CYS A 104 -15.11 11.03 -6.15
C CYS A 104 -16.61 11.18 -5.93
N GLY A 105 -16.98 11.87 -4.85
CA GLY A 105 -18.36 12.10 -4.40
C GLY A 105 -19.10 13.21 -5.13
N PHE A 106 -18.37 14.09 -5.85
CA PHE A 106 -18.98 15.18 -6.60
C PHE A 106 -19.87 14.64 -7.73
N VAL A 107 -21.00 15.32 -7.94
CA VAL A 107 -22.06 14.84 -8.84
C VAL A 107 -21.50 14.59 -10.25
N GLY A 108 -21.67 13.35 -10.73
CA GLY A 108 -21.22 12.93 -12.06
C GLY A 108 -19.76 12.47 -12.13
N HIS A 109 -18.91 12.78 -11.16
CA HIS A 109 -17.46 12.54 -11.26
C HIS A 109 -17.10 11.05 -11.26
N CYS A 110 -17.67 10.26 -10.35
CA CYS A 110 -17.47 8.80 -10.34
C CYS A 110 -17.92 8.16 -11.66
N LYS A 111 -19.07 8.58 -12.22
CA LYS A 111 -19.61 8.06 -13.48
C LYS A 111 -18.74 8.46 -14.68
N ALA A 112 -18.08 9.61 -14.60
CA ALA A 112 -17.11 10.08 -15.59
C ALA A 112 -15.73 9.42 -15.47
N GLY A 113 -15.55 8.48 -14.52
CA GLY A 113 -14.34 7.67 -14.41
C GLY A 113 -13.43 8.02 -13.23
N GLN A 114 -13.76 9.01 -12.38
CA GLN A 114 -12.97 9.35 -11.21
C GLN A 114 -13.22 8.35 -10.05
N LYS A 115 -12.69 7.14 -10.23
CA LYS A 115 -12.84 5.99 -9.35
C LYS A 115 -11.68 5.02 -9.52
N VAL A 116 -11.22 4.38 -8.45
CA VAL A 116 -10.12 3.41 -8.48
C VAL A 116 -10.39 2.20 -7.57
N ASP A 117 -10.04 1.02 -8.05
CA ASP A 117 -10.05 -0.25 -7.30
C ASP A 117 -8.58 -0.62 -6.99
N ILE A 118 -8.24 -0.65 -5.71
CA ILE A 118 -6.92 -1.02 -5.21
C ILE A 118 -6.98 -2.45 -4.71
N ARG A 119 -6.33 -3.36 -5.45
CA ARG A 119 -6.24 -4.77 -5.08
C ARG A 119 -4.92 -5.07 -4.37
N VAL A 120 -5.03 -5.52 -3.13
CA VAL A 120 -3.91 -5.89 -2.27
C VAL A 120 -3.95 -7.41 -2.11
N ALA A 121 -3.14 -8.11 -2.89
CA ALA A 121 -3.07 -9.56 -2.84
C ALA A 121 -2.19 -10.02 -1.66
N GLN A 122 -2.45 -11.24 -1.19
CA GLN A 122 -1.50 -11.90 -0.30
C GLN A 122 -0.19 -12.08 -1.06
N SER A 123 0.90 -11.54 -0.50
CA SER A 123 2.24 -11.80 -1.04
C SER A 123 2.52 -13.28 -0.89
N LEU A 124 2.37 -14.05 -1.98
CA LEU A 124 2.99 -15.35 -2.10
C LEU A 124 4.49 -15.07 -2.11
N GLN A 125 5.13 -15.11 -0.94
CA GLN A 125 6.58 -15.22 -0.93
C GLN A 125 6.94 -16.43 -1.79
N PRO A 126 7.91 -16.33 -2.72
CA PRO A 126 8.49 -17.53 -3.30
C PRO A 126 8.91 -18.41 -2.13
N ALA A 127 8.29 -19.60 -2.01
CA ALA A 127 8.75 -20.58 -1.05
C ALA A 127 10.25 -20.75 -1.29
N THR A 128 11.06 -20.51 -0.27
CA THR A 128 12.48 -20.84 -0.31
C THR A 128 12.53 -22.35 -0.43
N ILE A 129 12.65 -22.87 -1.65
CA ILE A 129 12.83 -24.30 -1.88
C ILE A 129 14.18 -24.65 -1.26
N PRO A 130 14.26 -25.54 -0.25
CA PRO A 130 15.55 -26.07 0.18
C PRO A 130 16.13 -26.83 -1.02
N ILE A 131 17.27 -26.38 -1.53
CA ILE A 131 17.99 -27.05 -2.62
C ILE A 131 18.29 -28.50 -2.17
N PRO A 132 17.75 -29.54 -2.85
CA PRO A 132 18.24 -30.89 -2.65
C PRO A 132 19.57 -31.03 -3.39
N GLY A 133 20.58 -31.61 -2.72
CA GLY A 133 21.90 -31.86 -3.28
C GLY A 133 21.91 -32.80 -4.50
N PRO A 134 23.06 -32.98 -5.16
CA PRO A 134 23.14 -33.61 -6.48
C PRO A 134 23.17 -35.14 -6.36
N ILE A 135 22.16 -35.84 -6.91
CA ILE A 135 22.26 -37.28 -7.20
C ILE A 135 21.61 -37.60 -8.57
N GLN A 136 22.30 -38.47 -9.30
CA GLN A 136 22.29 -38.76 -10.74
C GLN A 136 20.97 -39.32 -11.33
N ALA A 137 20.82 -39.10 -12.64
CA ALA A 137 19.81 -39.68 -13.54
C ALA A 137 19.94 -41.22 -13.68
N PRO A 138 18.85 -41.92 -14.05
CA PRO A 138 18.68 -42.27 -15.47
C PRO A 138 17.23 -42.25 -16.02
N ASN A 139 17.14 -41.77 -17.28
CA ASN A 139 16.24 -42.08 -18.41
C ASN A 139 14.83 -42.70 -18.19
N GLU A 140 13.77 -41.96 -18.57
CA GLU A 140 12.93 -42.23 -19.76
C GLU A 140 11.84 -41.13 -19.96
N PRO A 141 11.27 -40.97 -21.17
CA PRO A 141 10.60 -39.74 -21.60
C PRO A 141 9.09 -39.73 -21.33
N ILE A 142 8.61 -38.68 -20.67
CA ILE A 142 7.19 -38.29 -20.70
C ILE A 142 7.14 -36.87 -21.26
N GLU A 143 6.59 -36.75 -22.45
CA GLU A 143 6.28 -35.50 -23.14
C GLU A 143 5.04 -34.85 -22.51
N PRO A 144 5.09 -33.55 -22.20
CA PRO A 144 3.89 -32.72 -22.23
C PRO A 144 4.05 -31.53 -23.16
N LYS A 145 3.18 -31.53 -24.16
CA LYS A 145 2.74 -30.45 -25.06
C LYS A 145 3.00 -29.02 -24.54
N ALA A 146 3.84 -28.29 -25.26
CA ALA A 146 4.13 -26.87 -25.06
C ALA A 146 2.87 -25.99 -25.21
N SER A 147 2.69 -25.03 -24.29
CA SER A 147 1.90 -23.82 -24.50
C SER A 147 2.86 -22.61 -24.44
N PRO A 148 2.72 -21.58 -25.29
CA PRO A 148 3.70 -20.50 -25.36
C PRO A 148 3.53 -19.54 -24.18
N ILE A 149 4.58 -19.41 -23.36
CA ILE A 149 4.72 -18.32 -22.38
C ILE A 149 5.25 -17.11 -23.16
N GLY A 150 4.41 -16.08 -23.30
CA GLY A 150 4.84 -14.78 -23.82
C GLY A 150 5.84 -14.09 -22.87
N PRO A 151 6.67 -13.16 -23.37
CA PRO A 151 7.69 -12.52 -22.56
C PRO A 151 7.06 -11.65 -21.45
N MET A 152 7.47 -11.92 -20.21
CA MET A 152 7.08 -11.16 -19.03
C MET A 152 7.84 -9.82 -19.05
N ALA A 153 7.12 -8.73 -19.31
CA ALA A 153 7.67 -7.38 -19.24
C ALA A 153 7.95 -7.00 -17.77
N PRO A 154 9.03 -6.24 -17.48
CA PRO A 154 9.31 -5.76 -16.14
C PRO A 154 8.25 -4.73 -15.70
N SER A 155 7.69 -4.92 -14.51
CA SER A 155 6.81 -3.92 -13.87
C SER A 155 7.56 -2.61 -13.65
N PRO A 156 6.92 -1.45 -13.88
CA PRO A 156 7.51 -0.16 -13.56
C PRO A 156 7.66 -0.01 -12.04
N SER A 157 8.87 0.35 -11.59
CA SER A 157 9.15 0.67 -10.19
C SER A 157 8.30 1.85 -9.70
N PRO A 158 7.81 1.84 -8.46
CA PRO A 158 7.14 3.01 -7.87
C PRO A 158 8.10 4.20 -7.79
N SER A 159 7.57 5.42 -7.97
CA SER A 159 8.35 6.64 -7.79
C SER A 159 8.80 6.72 -6.33
N SER A 160 10.12 6.69 -6.10
CA SER A 160 10.71 6.66 -4.78
C SER A 160 10.45 7.96 -4.01
N GLY A 161 9.49 7.91 -3.10
CA GLY A 161 9.40 8.78 -1.93
C GLY A 161 9.21 7.89 -0.71
N GLU A 162 10.29 7.53 -0.02
CA GLU A 162 10.19 6.77 1.22
C GLU A 162 9.47 7.62 2.28
N SER A 163 8.36 7.14 2.80
CA SER A 163 7.74 7.71 4.01
C SER A 163 7.96 6.73 5.15
N ILE A 164 8.71 7.15 6.17
CA ILE A 164 8.87 6.38 7.40
C ILE A 164 7.55 6.50 8.18
N VAL A 165 6.64 5.55 7.97
CA VAL A 165 5.45 5.43 8.80
C VAL A 165 5.82 4.61 10.03
N LEU A 166 5.97 5.30 11.18
CA LEU A 166 6.08 4.66 12.47
C LEU A 166 4.74 3.95 12.77
N CYS A 167 4.68 2.65 12.47
CA CYS A 167 3.64 1.78 12.99
C CYS A 167 3.77 1.74 14.52
N ASN A 168 3.03 2.61 15.21
CA ASN A 168 2.28 2.40 16.45
C ASN A 168 2.20 3.69 17.29
N GLY A 169 0.99 4.16 17.56
CA GLY A 169 0.72 5.25 18.52
C GLY A 169 1.15 4.96 19.97
N LEU A 170 1.64 3.74 20.27
CA LEU A 170 2.28 3.41 21.54
C LEU A 170 3.76 3.81 21.62
N PHE A 171 4.42 4.11 20.50
CA PHE A 171 5.87 4.38 20.49
C PHE A 171 6.21 5.71 21.18
N SER A 172 5.38 6.74 20.97
CA SER A 172 5.55 8.04 21.66
C SER A 172 5.30 7.93 23.17
N CYS A 173 4.34 7.10 23.59
CA CYS A 173 4.04 6.88 25.00
C CYS A 173 5.18 6.13 25.71
N ILE A 174 5.75 5.09 25.08
CA ILE A 174 6.83 4.28 25.67
C ILE A 174 8.13 5.09 25.76
N VAL A 175 8.49 5.85 24.72
CA VAL A 175 9.67 6.74 24.76
C VAL A 175 9.47 7.85 25.81
N GLY A 176 8.29 8.47 25.87
CA GLY A 176 7.98 9.48 26.88
C GLY A 176 8.04 8.95 28.31
N LEU A 177 7.52 7.74 28.55
CA LEU A 177 7.50 7.11 29.88
C LEU A 177 8.90 6.65 30.30
N VAL A 178 9.74 6.17 29.37
CA VAL A 178 11.14 5.81 29.65
C VAL A 178 11.99 7.06 29.93
N VAL A 179 11.80 8.16 29.19
CA VAL A 179 12.49 9.44 29.48
C VAL A 179 12.09 10.00 30.84
N ALA A 180 10.80 9.92 31.20
CA ALA A 180 10.31 10.35 32.50
C ALA A 180 10.91 9.52 33.66
N LEU A 181 11.01 8.20 33.50
CA LEU A 181 11.62 7.33 34.52
C LEU A 181 13.14 7.59 34.66
N VAL A 182 13.86 7.85 33.57
CA VAL A 182 15.29 8.20 33.62
C VAL A 182 15.56 9.51 34.37
N TRP A 183 14.65 10.50 34.27
CA TRP A 183 14.74 11.75 35.03
C TRP A 183 14.35 11.62 36.51
N VAL A 184 13.53 10.63 36.87
CA VAL A 184 13.09 10.41 38.26
C VAL A 184 14.11 9.61 39.07
N PHE A 185 14.92 8.78 38.42
CA PHE A 185 15.85 7.85 39.07
C PHE A 185 17.33 8.21 38.90
N ASN A 186 17.65 9.46 38.53
CA ASN A 186 19.00 10.02 38.42
C ASN A 186 18.99 11.44 38.99
#